data_AF-A0A3B1D743-F1
#
_entry.id   AF-A0A3B1D743-F1
#
_cell.length_a   1.000
_cell.length_b   1.000
_cell.length_c   1.000
_cell.angle_alpha   90.00
_cell.angle_beta   90.00
_cell.angle_gamma   90.00
#
_symmetry.space_group_name_H-M   'P 1'
#
loop_
_entity.id
_entity.type
_entity.pdbx_description
1 polymer ?
#
loop_
_entity_poly.entity_id
_entity_poly.type
_entity_poly.pdbx_seq_one_letter_code
_entity_poly.pdbx_strand_id
1 'polypeptide(L)'
;MSHEIFDELDQFNSQQGAVEMIDSLTKRLLESKNYHQLFDALLVKAKESMNLPLLQPTSLTDVPPELQDKFQEQYVQAARTVGELFLEEQNIPEAWIYLRTIQEPEKVRAAIEAIPIPHESNEQSDQILEVALYEGAHPTKGFEWLLRTHGICNTVTAFEQSSQQMNNEDRRTVAKLLVNEIYNNLINGIQYSIEQRMAITTTSKDSLATLIAERDWLFEEGNYHVDVSHLNSIVRFAKFLQPDDTELPKAVELAEYGSHLEGDLQFPGETPFDDFYPAHRYYFMALLDDKRDEAINYFQQKLNDEPITEEKPTIAYVLVDLLLQCNLPDKALEVAKEHLQNSDNSVGITFADVCRETNNLAALGDYARQQNDPITYAATLIQQQKQIAETNDPS
;
A
#
# COMPACT_ATOMS: atom_id res chain seq x y z
N MET A 1 -28.39 29.72 25.55
CA MET A 1 -27.83 28.37 25.60
C MET A 1 -26.58 28.29 26.47
N SER A 2 -25.59 29.17 26.33
CA SER A 2 -24.39 29.16 27.20
C SER A 2 -24.67 29.50 28.67
N HIS A 3 -25.49 30.51 28.97
CA HIS A 3 -25.77 30.93 30.36
C HIS A 3 -26.52 29.87 31.20
N GLU A 4 -27.48 29.14 30.62
CA GLU A 4 -28.22 28.08 31.33
C GLU A 4 -27.33 26.90 31.73
N ILE A 5 -26.30 26.59 30.93
CA ILE A 5 -25.34 25.52 31.25
C ILE A 5 -24.54 25.90 32.49
N PHE A 6 -24.05 27.14 32.58
CA PHE A 6 -23.28 27.59 33.75
C PHE A 6 -24.14 27.65 35.02
N ASP A 7 -25.39 28.13 34.92
CA ASP A 7 -26.29 28.24 36.07
C ASP A 7 -26.70 26.85 36.61
N GLU A 8 -26.90 25.86 35.74
CA GLU A 8 -27.15 24.47 36.15
C GLU A 8 -25.90 23.83 36.78
N LEU A 9 -24.72 24.05 36.20
CA LEU A 9 -23.46 23.54 36.73
C LEU A 9 -23.18 24.08 38.15
N ASP A 10 -23.48 25.36 38.40
CA ASP A 10 -23.39 25.97 39.73
C ASP A 10 -24.38 25.35 40.72
N GLN A 11 -25.60 25.00 40.27
CA GLN A 11 -26.58 24.29 41.11
C GLN A 11 -26.15 22.86 41.44
N PHE A 12 -25.65 22.09 40.47
CA PHE A 12 -25.18 20.71 40.69
C PHE A 12 -23.95 20.69 41.62
N ASN A 13 -22.99 21.59 41.42
CA ASN A 13 -21.82 21.73 42.29
C ASN A 13 -22.22 22.05 43.75
N SER A 14 -23.30 22.82 43.93
CA SER A 14 -23.79 23.22 45.26
C SER A 14 -24.60 22.15 46.00
N GLN A 15 -25.16 21.14 45.31
CA GLN A 15 -26.15 20.22 45.88
C GLN A 15 -25.83 18.73 45.76
N GLN A 16 -25.01 18.31 44.77
CA GLN A 16 -24.95 16.92 44.30
C GLN A 16 -23.51 16.38 44.10
N GLY A 17 -22.50 17.25 44.17
CA GLY A 17 -21.08 16.86 44.13
C GLY A 17 -20.48 16.85 42.72
N ALA A 18 -19.15 16.71 42.65
CA ALA A 18 -18.38 16.91 41.42
C ALA A 18 -18.67 15.85 40.33
N VAL A 19 -18.82 14.57 40.71
CA VAL A 19 -19.13 13.48 39.77
C VAL A 19 -20.46 13.71 39.05
N GLU A 20 -21.52 14.04 39.79
CA GLU A 20 -22.88 14.22 39.25
C GLU A 20 -22.96 15.46 38.33
N MET A 21 -22.18 16.50 38.64
CA MET A 21 -22.01 17.68 37.79
C MET A 21 -21.36 17.31 36.43
N ILE A 22 -20.29 16.53 36.44
CA ILE A 22 -19.59 16.12 35.21
C ILE A 22 -20.46 15.18 34.37
N ASP A 23 -21.24 14.31 34.99
CA ASP A 23 -22.19 13.43 34.29
C ASP A 23 -23.31 14.21 33.60
N SER A 24 -23.86 15.23 34.28
CA SER A 24 -24.84 16.14 33.70
C SER A 24 -24.26 16.92 32.51
N LEU A 25 -23.03 17.43 32.64
CA LEU A 25 -22.31 18.11 31.56
C LEU A 25 -22.12 17.20 30.34
N THR A 26 -21.62 15.98 30.56
CA THR A 26 -21.38 14.97 29.51
C THR A 26 -22.67 14.66 28.75
N LYS A 27 -23.78 14.46 29.47
CA LYS A 27 -25.09 14.19 28.86
C LYS A 27 -25.55 15.36 27.99
N ARG A 28 -25.39 16.60 28.46
CA ARG A 28 -25.83 17.78 27.71
C ARG A 28 -24.94 18.06 26.50
N LEU A 29 -23.65 17.79 26.58
CA LEU A 29 -22.72 17.88 25.45
C LEU A 29 -23.04 16.83 24.38
N LEU A 30 -23.43 15.63 24.78
CA LEU A 30 -23.95 14.60 23.87
C LEU A 30 -25.25 15.05 23.19
N GLU A 31 -26.23 15.56 23.95
CA GLU A 31 -27.50 16.05 23.41
C GLU A 31 -27.35 17.24 22.45
N SER A 32 -26.35 18.10 22.71
CA SER A 32 -26.02 19.25 21.85
C SER A 32 -25.05 18.92 20.70
N LYS A 33 -24.67 17.64 20.55
CA LYS A 33 -23.70 17.14 19.56
C LYS A 33 -22.35 17.87 19.58
N ASN A 34 -21.94 18.41 20.73
CA ASN A 34 -20.66 19.08 20.87
C ASN A 34 -19.58 18.07 21.31
N TYR A 35 -19.22 17.18 20.37
CA TYR A 35 -18.41 16.01 20.69
C TYR A 35 -16.95 16.33 21.05
N HIS A 36 -16.41 17.46 20.56
CA HIS A 36 -15.07 17.90 20.99
C HIS A 36 -15.03 18.23 22.47
N GLN A 37 -16.01 19.00 22.95
CA GLN A 37 -16.12 19.31 24.37
C GLN A 37 -16.52 18.09 25.19
N LEU A 38 -17.27 17.15 24.60
CA LEU A 38 -17.58 15.86 25.22
C LEU A 38 -16.32 15.07 25.52
N PHE A 39 -15.35 15.03 24.60
CA PHE A 39 -14.05 14.40 24.83
C PHE A 39 -13.35 14.98 26.07
N ASP A 40 -13.25 16.31 26.14
CA ASP A 40 -12.63 16.98 27.29
C ASP A 40 -13.37 16.67 28.59
N ALA A 41 -14.72 16.67 28.58
CA ALA A 41 -15.54 16.34 29.75
C ALA A 41 -15.33 14.90 30.22
N LEU A 42 -15.20 13.94 29.31
CA LEU A 42 -14.88 12.55 29.64
C LEU A 42 -13.49 12.41 30.28
N LEU A 43 -12.51 13.18 29.81
CA LEU A 43 -11.18 13.21 30.43
C LEU A 43 -11.17 13.90 31.79
N VAL A 44 -11.95 14.98 31.98
CA VAL A 44 -12.16 15.59 33.30
C VAL A 44 -12.76 14.56 34.27
N LYS A 45 -13.77 13.79 33.83
CA LYS A 45 -14.36 12.71 34.62
C LYS A 45 -13.32 11.65 35.02
N ALA A 46 -12.49 11.23 34.06
CA ALA A 46 -11.43 10.26 34.31
C ALA A 46 -10.42 10.78 35.36
N LYS A 47 -9.97 12.04 35.22
CA LYS A 47 -9.04 12.66 36.18
C LYS A 47 -9.64 12.84 37.57
N GLU A 48 -10.91 13.22 37.66
CA GLU A 48 -11.62 13.39 38.92
C GLU A 48 -11.73 12.06 39.69
N SER A 49 -12.04 10.96 38.98
CA SER A 49 -12.07 9.61 39.58
C SER A 49 -10.71 9.13 40.11
N MET A 50 -9.61 9.71 39.60
CA MET A 50 -8.23 9.41 40.00
C MET A 50 -7.64 10.49 40.92
N ASN A 51 -8.43 11.49 41.32
CA ASN A 51 -8.03 12.62 42.15
C ASN A 51 -6.83 13.43 41.57
N LEU A 52 -6.81 13.61 40.25
CA LEU A 52 -5.77 14.32 39.49
C LEU A 52 -6.16 15.79 39.17
N PRO A 53 -5.20 16.65 38.80
CA PRO A 53 -5.49 18.04 38.40
C PRO A 53 -6.40 18.13 37.16
N LEU A 54 -7.51 18.87 37.28
CA LEU A 54 -8.57 18.92 36.26
C LEU A 54 -8.41 20.01 35.19
N LEU A 55 -7.57 21.02 35.43
CA LEU A 55 -7.46 22.22 34.58
C LEU A 55 -6.78 21.98 33.21
N GLN A 56 -6.20 20.79 32.99
CA GLN A 56 -5.66 20.35 31.70
C GLN A 56 -6.10 18.91 31.42
N PRO A 57 -7.34 18.67 30.95
CA PRO A 57 -7.90 17.32 30.84
C PRO A 57 -7.10 16.40 29.90
N THR A 58 -6.52 16.93 28.83
CA THR A 58 -5.76 16.18 27.82
C THR A 58 -4.27 15.96 28.18
N SER A 59 -3.74 16.63 29.20
CA SER A 59 -2.33 16.53 29.58
C SER A 59 -2.01 15.23 30.33
N LEU A 60 -1.07 14.47 29.80
CA LEU A 60 -0.46 13.30 30.47
C LEU A 60 0.66 13.69 31.44
N THR A 61 1.18 14.92 31.36
CA THR A 61 2.35 15.39 32.14
C THR A 61 2.09 15.39 33.64
N ASP A 62 0.83 15.61 34.03
CA ASP A 62 0.41 15.73 35.43
C ASP A 62 -0.06 14.39 36.02
N VAL A 63 0.09 13.29 35.27
CA VAL A 63 -0.34 11.95 35.68
C VAL A 63 0.85 11.17 36.27
N PRO A 64 0.79 10.73 37.54
CA PRO A 64 1.83 9.90 38.13
C PRO A 64 1.99 8.57 37.37
N PRO A 65 3.22 8.00 37.31
CA PRO A 65 3.48 6.74 36.58
C PRO A 65 2.56 5.58 36.99
N GLU A 66 2.15 5.52 38.26
CA GLU A 66 1.26 4.47 38.79
C GLU A 66 -0.17 4.51 38.24
N LEU A 67 -0.60 5.67 37.73
CA LEU A 67 -1.94 5.90 37.20
C LEU A 67 -1.95 6.13 35.69
N GLN A 68 -0.77 6.17 35.06
CA GLN A 68 -0.60 6.49 33.64
C GLN A 68 -1.33 5.46 32.75
N ASP A 69 -1.16 4.17 33.02
CA ASP A 69 -1.83 3.12 32.25
C ASP A 69 -3.36 3.22 32.32
N LYS A 70 -3.90 3.43 33.54
CA LYS A 70 -5.34 3.60 33.75
C LYS A 70 -5.89 4.83 33.05
N PHE A 71 -5.15 5.94 33.09
CA PHE A 71 -5.58 7.16 32.40
C PHE A 71 -5.49 7.00 30.88
N GLN A 72 -4.47 6.30 30.37
CA GLN A 72 -4.35 5.99 28.95
C GLN A 72 -5.52 5.13 28.46
N GLU A 73 -5.96 4.14 29.24
CA GLU A 73 -7.17 3.35 28.92
C GLU A 73 -8.42 4.23 28.83
N GLN A 74 -8.61 5.15 29.77
CA GLN A 74 -9.74 6.10 29.74
C GLN A 74 -9.65 7.08 28.57
N TYR A 75 -8.44 7.53 28.24
CA TYR A 75 -8.19 8.39 27.08
C TYR A 75 -8.56 7.68 25.78
N VAL A 76 -8.11 6.45 25.60
CA VAL A 76 -8.44 5.62 24.44
C VAL A 76 -9.94 5.42 24.34
N GLN A 77 -10.61 5.09 25.44
CA GLN A 77 -12.06 4.89 25.45
C GLN A 77 -12.84 6.17 25.13
N ALA A 78 -12.40 7.33 25.64
CA ALA A 78 -13.01 8.61 25.34
C ALA A 78 -12.85 8.98 23.85
N ALA A 79 -11.65 8.83 23.30
CA ALA A 79 -11.36 9.11 21.89
C ALA A 79 -12.18 8.17 20.99
N ARG A 80 -12.24 6.88 21.32
CA ARG A 80 -13.05 5.89 20.60
C ARG A 80 -14.53 6.25 20.60
N THR A 81 -15.08 6.60 21.77
CA THR A 81 -16.50 6.98 21.91
C THR A 81 -16.84 8.19 21.05
N VAL A 82 -16.01 9.24 21.11
CA VAL A 82 -16.23 10.47 20.34
C VAL A 82 -16.04 10.24 18.84
N GLY A 83 -15.03 9.46 18.46
CA GLY A 83 -14.82 9.07 17.06
C GLY A 83 -16.02 8.32 16.48
N GLU A 84 -16.60 7.37 17.23
CA GLU A 84 -17.81 6.64 16.83
C GLU A 84 -19.02 7.57 16.63
N LEU A 85 -19.23 8.52 17.56
CA LEU A 85 -20.32 9.49 17.44
C LEU A 85 -20.19 10.38 16.19
N PHE A 86 -18.97 10.77 15.81
CA PHE A 86 -18.74 11.49 14.56
C PHE A 86 -19.00 10.62 13.32
N LEU A 87 -18.66 9.33 13.37
CA LEU A 87 -18.98 8.39 12.29
C LEU A 87 -20.49 8.17 12.12
N GLU A 88 -21.24 8.10 13.21
CA GLU A 88 -22.71 7.99 13.18
C GLU A 88 -23.36 9.20 12.48
N GLU A 89 -22.77 10.38 12.63
CA GLU A 89 -23.17 11.61 11.93
C GLU A 89 -22.56 11.76 10.53
N GLN A 90 -21.87 10.73 10.02
CA GLN A 90 -21.18 10.73 8.73
C GLN A 90 -20.08 11.81 8.58
N ASN A 91 -19.56 12.31 9.69
CA ASN A 91 -18.47 13.28 9.69
C ASN A 91 -17.12 12.56 9.85
N ILE A 92 -16.66 11.99 8.74
CA ILE A 92 -15.40 11.22 8.68
C ILE A 92 -14.16 12.05 9.04
N PRO A 93 -13.98 13.30 8.55
CA PRO A 93 -12.83 14.11 8.90
C PRO A 93 -12.68 14.33 10.40
N GLU A 94 -13.77 14.69 11.09
CA GLU A 94 -13.73 14.90 12.55
C GLU A 94 -13.54 13.59 13.32
N ALA A 95 -14.15 12.48 12.87
CA ALA A 95 -13.94 11.16 13.47
C ALA A 95 -12.47 10.74 13.42
N TRP A 96 -11.80 11.02 12.30
CA TRP A 96 -10.43 10.60 12.06
C TRP A 96 -9.43 11.26 13.02
N ILE A 97 -9.66 12.51 13.44
CA ILE A 97 -8.81 13.20 14.43
C ILE A 97 -8.64 12.35 15.70
N TYR A 98 -9.73 11.74 16.17
CA TYR A 98 -9.73 10.92 17.38
C TYR A 98 -9.20 9.51 17.13
N LEU A 99 -9.69 8.85 16.07
CA LEU A 99 -9.36 7.45 15.78
C LEU A 99 -7.91 7.26 15.31
N ARG A 100 -7.33 8.25 14.64
CA ARG A 100 -5.90 8.29 14.29
C ARG A 100 -5.02 8.35 15.53
N THR A 101 -5.42 9.14 16.53
CA THR A 101 -4.64 9.33 17.78
C THR A 101 -4.49 8.02 18.56
N ILE A 102 -5.49 7.15 18.49
CA ILE A 102 -5.49 5.83 19.14
C ILE A 102 -5.05 4.70 18.20
N GLN A 103 -4.69 5.01 16.94
CA GLN A 103 -4.30 4.05 15.92
C GLN A 103 -5.37 2.98 15.62
N GLU A 104 -6.65 3.38 15.59
CA GLU A 104 -7.79 2.50 15.26
C GLU A 104 -8.49 2.92 13.94
N PRO A 105 -7.85 2.73 12.78
CA PRO A 105 -8.40 3.19 11.50
C PRO A 105 -9.59 2.38 11.00
N GLU A 106 -9.82 1.18 11.53
CA GLU A 106 -10.76 0.21 10.93
C GLU A 106 -12.19 0.71 10.83
N LYS A 107 -12.66 1.51 11.78
CA LYS A 107 -14.01 2.06 11.74
C LYS A 107 -14.16 3.15 10.68
N VAL A 108 -13.12 3.97 10.51
CA VAL A 108 -13.07 4.99 9.46
C VAL A 108 -12.95 4.32 8.10
N ARG A 109 -12.10 3.30 7.98
CA ARG A 109 -11.99 2.46 6.78
C ARG A 109 -13.35 1.90 6.37
N ALA A 110 -14.09 1.29 7.29
CA ALA A 110 -15.43 0.77 7.03
C ALA A 110 -16.44 1.86 6.64
N ALA A 111 -16.36 3.04 7.27
CA ALA A 111 -17.23 4.17 6.93
C ALA A 111 -16.94 4.72 5.53
N ILE A 112 -15.66 4.86 5.15
CA ILE A 112 -15.24 5.29 3.81
C ILE A 112 -15.69 4.27 2.76
N GLU A 113 -15.55 2.97 3.04
CA GLU A 113 -15.94 1.92 2.10
C GLU A 113 -17.45 1.92 1.79
N ALA A 114 -18.27 2.30 2.76
CA ALA A 114 -19.71 2.39 2.59
C ALA A 114 -20.16 3.59 1.72
N ILE A 115 -19.28 4.56 1.46
CA ILE A 115 -19.63 5.75 0.70
C ILE A 115 -19.47 5.50 -0.80
N PRO A 116 -20.52 5.75 -1.61
CA PRO A 116 -20.39 5.67 -3.05
C PRO A 116 -19.47 6.78 -3.55
N ILE A 117 -18.50 6.41 -4.39
CA ILE A 117 -17.58 7.37 -4.98
C ILE A 117 -18.35 8.27 -5.96
N PRO A 118 -18.31 9.60 -5.80
CA PRO A 118 -19.00 10.54 -6.67
C PRO A 118 -18.35 10.58 -8.06
N HIS A 119 -19.10 11.09 -9.04
CA HIS A 119 -18.59 11.32 -10.39
C HIS A 119 -17.76 12.61 -10.51
N GLU A 120 -18.06 13.61 -9.68
CA GLU A 120 -17.37 14.89 -9.66
C GLU A 120 -16.92 15.19 -8.22
N SER A 121 -15.77 15.87 -8.08
CA SER A 121 -15.30 16.32 -6.78
C SER A 121 -16.13 17.49 -6.25
N ASN A 122 -16.31 17.51 -4.94
CA ASN A 122 -16.85 18.62 -4.16
C ASN A 122 -16.08 18.74 -2.83
N GLU A 123 -16.29 19.84 -2.10
CA GLU A 123 -15.55 20.10 -0.85
C GLU A 123 -15.62 18.95 0.16
N GLN A 124 -16.78 18.30 0.29
CA GLN A 124 -16.96 17.18 1.22
C GLN A 124 -16.23 15.92 0.75
N SER A 125 -16.29 15.61 -0.55
CA SER A 125 -15.57 14.46 -1.11
C SER A 125 -14.07 14.64 -1.04
N ASP A 126 -13.57 15.86 -1.20
CA ASP A 126 -12.14 16.16 -1.14
C ASP A 126 -11.60 16.03 0.29
N GLN A 127 -12.40 16.41 1.29
CA GLN A 127 -12.06 16.16 2.69
C GLN A 127 -11.99 14.66 3.02
N ILE A 128 -12.92 13.86 2.48
CA ILE A 128 -12.90 12.40 2.67
C ILE A 128 -11.72 11.78 1.93
N LEU A 129 -11.42 12.25 0.72
CA LEU A 129 -10.26 11.83 -0.06
C LEU A 129 -8.96 12.12 0.68
N GLU A 130 -8.84 13.30 1.30
CA GLU A 130 -7.67 13.68 2.11
C GLU A 130 -7.42 12.67 3.24
N VAL A 131 -8.48 12.36 4.00
CA VAL A 131 -8.44 11.39 5.10
C VAL A 131 -8.09 9.99 4.59
N ALA A 132 -8.72 9.56 3.49
CA ALA A 132 -8.56 8.22 2.94
C ALA A 132 -7.13 8.00 2.41
N LEU A 133 -6.64 8.92 1.57
CA LEU A 133 -5.40 8.77 0.81
C LEU A 133 -4.21 9.37 1.54
N TYR A 134 -4.22 10.67 1.80
CA TYR A 134 -3.03 11.41 2.26
C TYR A 134 -2.79 11.23 3.76
N GLU A 135 -3.85 11.09 4.56
CA GLU A 135 -3.71 10.74 5.97
C GLU A 135 -3.65 9.22 6.22
N GLY A 136 -3.90 8.41 5.19
CA GLY A 136 -3.66 6.96 5.21
C GLY A 136 -4.74 6.12 5.89
N ALA A 137 -5.98 6.63 6.06
CA ALA A 137 -7.05 5.86 6.69
C ALA A 137 -7.57 4.71 5.81
N HIS A 138 -7.61 4.89 4.49
CA HIS A 138 -7.97 3.85 3.53
C HIS A 138 -7.35 4.14 2.14
N PRO A 139 -6.04 3.91 1.96
CA PRO A 139 -5.33 4.34 0.74
C PRO A 139 -5.94 3.79 -0.55
N THR A 140 -6.28 2.50 -0.57
CA THR A 140 -6.87 1.81 -1.73
C THR A 140 -8.17 2.45 -2.21
N LYS A 141 -9.10 2.74 -1.30
CA LYS A 141 -10.34 3.45 -1.64
C LYS A 141 -10.09 4.91 -2.04
N GLY A 142 -9.11 5.56 -1.39
CA GLY A 142 -8.66 6.89 -1.77
C GLY A 142 -8.15 6.97 -3.21
N PHE A 143 -7.39 5.98 -3.68
CA PHE A 143 -6.96 5.89 -5.08
C PHE A 143 -8.11 5.61 -6.05
N GLU A 144 -9.05 4.73 -5.70
CA GLU A 144 -10.27 4.52 -6.49
C GLU A 144 -11.04 5.84 -6.66
N TRP A 145 -11.12 6.61 -5.57
CA TRP A 145 -11.79 7.90 -5.54
C TRP A 145 -11.07 8.94 -6.40
N LEU A 146 -9.75 9.09 -6.21
CA LEU A 146 -8.91 10.00 -6.98
C LEU A 146 -8.98 9.69 -8.48
N LEU A 147 -8.98 8.40 -8.84
CA LEU A 147 -9.08 7.96 -10.23
C LEU A 147 -10.38 8.40 -10.88
N ARG A 148 -11.50 8.26 -10.17
CA ARG A 148 -12.82 8.59 -10.68
C ARG A 148 -13.07 10.10 -10.77
N THR A 149 -12.57 10.89 -9.82
CA THR A 149 -12.87 12.33 -9.75
C THR A 149 -11.81 13.21 -10.42
N HIS A 150 -10.53 12.83 -10.35
CA HIS A 150 -9.40 13.63 -10.84
C HIS A 150 -8.66 12.98 -12.02
N GLY A 151 -9.02 11.75 -12.38
CA GLY A 151 -8.48 11.05 -13.54
C GLY A 151 -7.13 10.36 -13.31
N ILE A 152 -6.69 9.65 -14.35
CA ILE A 152 -5.51 8.77 -14.30
C ILE A 152 -4.20 9.51 -14.06
N CYS A 153 -4.02 10.72 -14.59
CA CYS A 153 -2.78 11.51 -14.47
C CYS A 153 -2.48 11.87 -13.00
N ASN A 154 -3.48 12.39 -12.29
CA ASN A 154 -3.35 12.71 -10.86
C ASN A 154 -3.13 11.45 -10.03
N THR A 155 -3.80 10.36 -10.39
CA THR A 155 -3.70 9.08 -9.68
C THR A 155 -2.32 8.45 -9.83
N VAL A 156 -1.76 8.44 -11.04
CA VAL A 156 -0.39 7.97 -11.31
C VAL A 156 0.62 8.81 -10.54
N THR A 157 0.47 10.14 -10.56
CA THR A 157 1.37 11.05 -9.84
C THR A 157 1.33 10.82 -8.32
N ALA A 158 0.13 10.71 -7.75
CA ALA A 158 -0.04 10.45 -6.33
C ALA A 158 0.50 9.06 -5.92
N PHE A 159 0.30 8.04 -6.76
CA PHE A 159 0.79 6.70 -6.48
C PHE A 159 2.32 6.63 -6.55
N GLU A 160 2.95 7.29 -7.52
CA GLU A 160 4.42 7.38 -7.60
C GLU A 160 5.01 7.94 -6.29
N GLN A 161 4.44 9.04 -5.79
CA GLN A 161 4.93 9.74 -4.61
C GLN A 161 4.73 8.97 -3.29
N SER A 162 3.64 8.21 -3.19
CA SER A 162 3.25 7.54 -1.93
C SER A 162 3.55 6.04 -1.90
N SER A 163 3.81 5.41 -3.05
CA SER A 163 3.98 3.97 -3.17
C SER A 163 4.97 3.41 -2.15
N GLN A 164 6.12 4.05 -1.95
CA GLN A 164 7.16 3.61 -1.01
C GLN A 164 6.74 3.55 0.46
N GLN A 165 5.72 4.33 0.86
CA GLN A 165 5.23 4.39 2.25
C GLN A 165 4.04 3.46 2.49
N MET A 166 3.39 3.00 1.42
CA MET A 166 2.25 2.07 1.51
C MET A 166 2.70 0.65 1.85
N ASN A 167 1.83 -0.16 2.44
CA ASN A 167 2.09 -1.59 2.58
C ASN A 167 1.95 -2.33 1.22
N ASN A 168 2.46 -3.56 1.14
CA ASN A 168 2.50 -4.32 -0.11
C ASN A 168 1.10 -4.67 -0.66
N GLU A 169 0.13 -4.92 0.22
CA GLU A 169 -1.24 -5.29 -0.18
C GLU A 169 -1.98 -4.11 -0.82
N ASP A 170 -1.85 -2.92 -0.23
CA ASP A 170 -2.43 -1.70 -0.77
C ASP A 170 -1.74 -1.32 -2.10
N ARG A 171 -0.40 -1.43 -2.21
CA ARG A 171 0.32 -1.22 -3.48
C ARG A 171 -0.18 -2.15 -4.57
N ARG A 172 -0.30 -3.45 -4.29
CA ARG A 172 -0.82 -4.46 -5.23
C ARG A 172 -2.24 -4.10 -5.67
N THR A 173 -3.10 -3.71 -4.74
CA THR A 173 -4.50 -3.36 -5.03
C THR A 173 -4.61 -2.13 -5.93
N VAL A 174 -3.80 -1.09 -5.67
CA VAL A 174 -3.78 0.12 -6.52
C VAL A 174 -3.16 -0.17 -7.89
N ALA A 175 -2.13 -1.01 -7.96
CA ALA A 175 -1.55 -1.45 -9.24
C ALA A 175 -2.60 -2.16 -10.11
N LYS A 176 -3.41 -3.06 -9.52
CA LYS A 176 -4.53 -3.71 -10.23
C LYS A 176 -5.52 -2.70 -10.80
N LEU A 177 -5.93 -1.73 -9.98
CA LEU A 177 -6.85 -0.67 -10.38
C LEU A 177 -6.31 0.09 -11.61
N LEU A 178 -5.06 0.54 -11.54
CA LEU A 178 -4.42 1.29 -12.62
C LEU A 178 -4.23 0.47 -13.90
N VAL A 179 -3.82 -0.80 -13.78
CA VAL A 179 -3.67 -1.71 -14.93
C VAL A 179 -5.03 -1.94 -15.61
N ASN A 180 -6.09 -2.16 -14.84
CA ASN A 180 -7.43 -2.31 -15.40
C ASN A 180 -7.89 -1.04 -16.14
N GLU A 181 -7.67 0.13 -15.55
CA GLU A 181 -8.08 1.39 -16.14
C GLU A 181 -7.36 1.69 -17.46
N ILE A 182 -6.02 1.61 -17.48
CA ILE A 182 -5.25 1.90 -18.70
C ILE A 182 -5.55 0.88 -19.80
N TYR A 183 -5.74 -0.40 -19.44
CA TYR A 183 -6.05 -1.46 -20.38
C TYR A 183 -7.41 -1.25 -21.04
N ASN A 184 -8.44 -0.90 -20.26
CA ASN A 184 -9.77 -0.60 -20.79
C ASN A 184 -9.75 0.64 -21.69
N ASN A 185 -9.04 1.70 -21.27
CA ASN A 185 -8.89 2.91 -22.08
C ASN A 185 -8.18 2.61 -23.42
N LEU A 186 -7.14 1.78 -23.40
CA LEU A 186 -6.42 1.38 -24.59
C LEU A 186 -7.27 0.52 -25.55
N ILE A 187 -8.00 -0.47 -25.02
CA ILE A 187 -8.92 -1.29 -25.83
C ILE A 187 -9.96 -0.38 -26.51
N ASN A 188 -10.60 0.51 -25.74
CA ASN A 188 -11.61 1.41 -26.28
C ASN A 188 -11.02 2.32 -27.37
N GLY A 189 -9.81 2.85 -27.17
CA GLY A 189 -9.10 3.67 -28.16
C GLY A 189 -8.80 2.91 -29.45
N ILE A 190 -8.28 1.69 -29.35
CA ILE A 190 -7.97 0.85 -30.51
C ILE A 190 -9.25 0.41 -31.25
N GLN A 191 -10.27 -0.02 -30.52
CA GLN A 191 -11.56 -0.41 -31.11
C GLN A 191 -12.18 0.73 -31.90
N TYR A 192 -12.18 1.94 -31.33
CA TYR A 192 -12.64 3.15 -32.02
C TYR A 192 -11.85 3.39 -33.32
N SER A 193 -10.51 3.30 -33.27
CA SER A 193 -9.65 3.45 -34.45
C SER A 193 -9.91 2.38 -35.53
N ILE A 194 -10.15 1.13 -35.14
CA ILE A 194 -10.49 0.03 -36.05
C ILE A 194 -11.85 0.25 -36.70
N GLU A 195 -12.87 0.60 -35.91
CA GLU A 195 -14.24 0.83 -36.39
C GLU A 195 -14.30 1.98 -37.39
N GLN A 196 -13.57 3.07 -37.14
CA GLN A 196 -13.48 4.22 -38.03
C GLN A 196 -12.82 3.86 -39.38
N ARG A 197 -11.76 3.06 -39.36
CA ARG A 197 -10.97 2.76 -40.58
C ARG A 197 -11.51 1.59 -41.38
N MET A 198 -11.97 0.53 -40.71
CA MET A 198 -12.37 -0.72 -41.36
C MET A 198 -13.89 -0.86 -41.53
N ALA A 199 -14.70 0.00 -40.89
CA ALA A 199 -16.17 -0.09 -40.87
C ALA A 199 -16.69 -1.48 -40.43
N ILE A 200 -15.93 -2.16 -39.56
CA ILE A 200 -16.27 -3.44 -38.95
C ILE A 200 -16.53 -3.19 -37.46
N THR A 201 -17.59 -3.76 -36.92
CA THR A 201 -17.84 -3.74 -35.46
C THR A 201 -16.89 -4.72 -34.78
N THR A 202 -16.05 -4.20 -33.88
CA THR A 202 -15.19 -5.03 -33.04
C THR A 202 -16.02 -5.64 -31.90
N THR A 203 -15.63 -6.81 -31.39
CA THR A 203 -16.35 -7.38 -30.24
C THR A 203 -15.63 -7.02 -28.95
N SER A 204 -16.40 -6.69 -27.90
CA SER A 204 -15.87 -6.33 -26.57
C SER A 204 -15.15 -7.47 -25.83
N LYS A 205 -14.90 -8.61 -26.49
CA LYS A 205 -14.23 -9.79 -25.93
C LYS A 205 -12.84 -10.04 -26.54
N ASP A 206 -12.46 -9.27 -27.54
CA ASP A 206 -11.16 -9.42 -28.18
C ASP A 206 -10.07 -8.90 -27.25
N SER A 207 -9.00 -9.68 -27.04
CA SER A 207 -7.85 -9.25 -26.25
C SER A 207 -7.03 -8.21 -27.00
N LEU A 208 -6.22 -7.43 -26.30
CA LEU A 208 -5.38 -6.39 -26.91
C LEU A 208 -4.43 -7.00 -27.96
N ALA A 209 -3.86 -8.18 -27.67
CA ALA A 209 -3.02 -8.90 -28.64
C ALA A 209 -3.79 -9.24 -29.93
N THR A 210 -5.05 -9.64 -29.83
CA THR A 210 -5.91 -9.97 -30.99
C THR A 210 -6.28 -8.72 -31.79
N LEU A 211 -6.50 -7.60 -31.11
CA LEU A 211 -6.81 -6.31 -31.74
C LEU A 211 -5.60 -5.72 -32.47
N ILE A 212 -4.39 -5.97 -31.99
CA ILE A 212 -3.15 -5.48 -32.61
C ILE A 212 -2.66 -6.39 -33.74
N ALA A 213 -2.88 -7.70 -33.64
CA ALA A 213 -2.37 -8.67 -34.59
C ALA A 213 -2.73 -8.31 -36.04
N GLU A 214 -1.71 -8.30 -36.92
CA GLU A 214 -1.81 -7.99 -38.35
C GLU A 214 -2.31 -6.57 -38.68
N ARG A 215 -2.24 -5.64 -37.71
CA ARG A 215 -2.69 -4.24 -37.86
C ARG A 215 -1.57 -3.24 -37.55
N ASP A 216 -0.41 -3.42 -38.16
CA ASP A 216 0.78 -2.54 -38.00
C ASP A 216 0.46 -1.06 -38.24
N TRP A 217 -0.53 -0.78 -39.09
CA TRP A 217 -1.03 0.57 -39.36
C TRP A 217 -1.54 1.32 -38.12
N LEU A 218 -1.84 0.62 -37.02
CA LEU A 218 -2.23 1.25 -35.74
C LEU A 218 -1.10 2.09 -35.13
N PHE A 219 0.15 1.85 -35.54
CA PHE A 219 1.36 2.48 -35.00
C PHE A 219 2.11 3.33 -36.04
N GLU A 220 1.65 3.33 -37.30
CA GLU A 220 2.25 4.15 -38.35
C GLU A 220 2.15 5.65 -38.03
N GLU A 221 3.18 6.42 -38.41
CA GLU A 221 3.24 7.88 -38.26
C GLU A 221 3.16 8.37 -36.80
N GLY A 222 3.71 7.61 -35.86
CA GLY A 222 3.73 7.96 -34.44
C GLY A 222 2.36 7.89 -33.77
N ASN A 223 1.41 7.13 -34.34
CA ASN A 223 0.09 6.97 -33.77
C ASN A 223 0.14 6.18 -32.45
N TYR A 224 -0.58 6.67 -31.46
CA TYR A 224 -0.80 6.01 -30.17
C TYR A 224 -2.25 6.19 -29.74
N HIS A 225 -2.79 5.20 -29.03
CA HIS A 225 -4.20 5.15 -28.63
C HIS A 225 -4.41 5.38 -27.13
N VAL A 226 -3.32 5.66 -26.41
CA VAL A 226 -3.33 5.97 -24.98
C VAL A 226 -2.13 6.85 -24.64
N ASP A 227 -2.24 7.66 -23.58
CA ASP A 227 -1.12 8.46 -23.09
C ASP A 227 0.08 7.57 -22.71
N VAL A 228 1.21 7.83 -23.35
CA VAL A 228 2.43 7.02 -23.25
C VAL A 228 3.12 7.18 -21.90
N SER A 229 2.98 8.34 -21.25
CA SER A 229 3.55 8.58 -19.92
C SER A 229 2.79 7.78 -18.85
N HIS A 230 1.46 7.73 -18.97
CA HIS A 230 0.63 6.87 -18.12
C HIS A 230 0.95 5.38 -18.37
N LEU A 231 1.04 4.96 -19.64
CA LEU A 231 1.39 3.59 -20.00
C LEU A 231 2.71 3.16 -19.36
N ASN A 232 3.77 3.96 -19.52
CA ASN A 232 5.08 3.69 -18.96
C ASN A 232 5.01 3.53 -17.43
N SER A 233 4.37 4.47 -16.74
CA SER A 233 4.27 4.44 -15.29
C SER A 233 3.49 3.22 -14.78
N ILE A 234 2.38 2.88 -15.44
CA ILE A 234 1.53 1.76 -15.01
C ILE A 234 2.17 0.41 -15.31
N VAL A 235 2.91 0.28 -16.43
CA VAL A 235 3.74 -0.91 -16.68
C VAL A 235 4.80 -1.06 -15.58
N ARG A 236 5.44 0.03 -15.13
CA ARG A 236 6.37 -0.03 -13.97
C ARG A 236 5.65 -0.48 -12.69
N PHE A 237 4.45 0.04 -12.41
CA PHE A 237 3.65 -0.32 -11.23
C PHE A 237 3.13 -1.76 -11.25
N ALA A 238 2.93 -2.34 -12.44
CA ALA A 238 2.48 -3.71 -12.58
C ALA A 238 3.47 -4.74 -12.00
N LYS A 239 4.71 -4.34 -11.67
CA LYS A 239 5.65 -5.17 -10.89
C LYS A 239 5.18 -5.49 -9.47
N PHE A 240 4.20 -4.75 -8.94
CA PHE A 240 3.57 -5.05 -7.64
C PHE A 240 2.49 -6.15 -7.72
N LEU A 241 2.15 -6.61 -8.93
CA LEU A 241 1.22 -7.72 -9.14
C LEU A 241 1.87 -9.06 -8.75
N GLN A 242 1.04 -10.02 -8.40
CA GLN A 242 1.43 -11.39 -8.07
C GLN A 242 0.94 -12.40 -9.13
N PRO A 243 1.52 -13.62 -9.19
CA PRO A 243 1.15 -14.64 -10.17
C PRO A 243 -0.33 -15.01 -10.25
N ASP A 244 -1.08 -14.86 -9.15
CA ASP A 244 -2.51 -15.15 -9.04
C ASP A 244 -3.42 -13.98 -9.49
N ASP A 245 -2.84 -12.83 -9.87
CA ASP A 245 -3.59 -11.65 -10.27
C ASP A 245 -4.13 -11.74 -11.69
N THR A 246 -5.44 -11.49 -11.83
CA THR A 246 -6.13 -11.49 -13.13
C THR A 246 -5.68 -10.37 -14.06
N GLU A 247 -5.02 -9.35 -13.50
CA GLU A 247 -4.46 -8.20 -14.19
C GLU A 247 -3.08 -8.47 -14.79
N LEU A 248 -2.38 -9.51 -14.34
CA LEU A 248 -1.02 -9.81 -14.79
C LEU A 248 -0.96 -10.15 -16.30
N PRO A 249 -1.90 -10.92 -16.89
CA PRO A 249 -1.96 -11.08 -18.35
C PRO A 249 -2.18 -9.76 -19.10
N LYS A 250 -2.95 -8.82 -18.52
CA LYS A 250 -3.15 -7.49 -19.13
C LYS A 250 -1.84 -6.70 -19.13
N ALA A 251 -1.05 -6.80 -18.06
CA ALA A 251 0.27 -6.16 -18.00
C ALA A 251 1.23 -6.67 -19.07
N VAL A 252 1.19 -7.98 -19.41
CA VAL A 252 1.93 -8.53 -20.55
C VAL A 252 1.50 -7.88 -21.86
N GLU A 253 0.19 -7.81 -22.12
CA GLU A 253 -0.32 -7.22 -23.36
C GLU A 253 -0.04 -5.69 -23.44
N LEU A 254 -0.05 -4.97 -22.32
CA LEU A 254 0.34 -3.56 -22.25
C LEU A 254 1.82 -3.37 -22.60
N ALA A 255 2.69 -4.23 -22.08
CA ALA A 255 4.11 -4.21 -22.42
C ALA A 255 4.32 -4.59 -23.90
N GLU A 256 3.55 -5.53 -24.43
CA GLU A 256 3.59 -5.87 -25.86
C GLU A 256 3.16 -4.68 -26.73
N TYR A 257 2.05 -4.02 -26.41
CA TYR A 257 1.64 -2.79 -27.10
C TYR A 257 2.71 -1.70 -27.05
N GLY A 258 3.29 -1.44 -25.87
CA GLY A 258 4.35 -0.45 -25.71
C GLY A 258 5.59 -0.74 -26.56
N SER A 259 5.89 -2.02 -26.80
CA SER A 259 7.02 -2.44 -27.65
C SER A 259 6.82 -2.11 -29.14
N HIS A 260 5.57 -1.88 -29.59
CA HIS A 260 5.25 -1.53 -30.97
C HIS A 260 5.23 -0.01 -31.22
N LEU A 261 5.30 0.81 -30.17
CA LEU A 261 5.37 2.27 -30.32
C LEU A 261 6.66 2.69 -31.02
N GLU A 262 6.66 3.87 -31.64
CA GLU A 262 7.90 4.43 -32.20
C GLU A 262 8.95 4.67 -31.11
N GLY A 263 10.24 4.59 -31.46
CA GLY A 263 11.34 4.66 -30.50
C GLY A 263 11.34 5.91 -29.61
N ASP A 264 10.94 7.07 -30.16
CA ASP A 264 10.86 8.33 -29.41
C ASP A 264 9.72 8.34 -28.38
N LEU A 265 8.77 7.41 -28.49
CA LEU A 265 7.68 7.17 -27.54
C LEU A 265 8.02 6.05 -26.54
N GLN A 266 9.16 5.37 -26.69
CA GLN A 266 9.61 4.36 -25.75
C GLN A 266 10.60 4.95 -24.75
N PHE A 267 10.09 5.44 -23.62
CA PHE A 267 10.94 5.96 -22.56
C PHE A 267 11.80 4.83 -21.97
N PRO A 268 13.14 5.01 -21.88
CA PRO A 268 14.02 3.99 -21.31
C PRO A 268 13.76 3.83 -19.81
N GLY A 269 13.97 2.61 -19.32
CA GLY A 269 13.95 2.31 -17.88
C GLY A 269 15.33 2.41 -17.26
N GLU A 270 15.40 2.02 -15.99
CA GLU A 270 16.65 1.80 -15.27
C GLU A 270 17.03 0.32 -15.32
N THR A 271 18.33 0.00 -15.35
CA THR A 271 18.87 -1.35 -15.25
C THR A 271 18.19 -2.16 -14.14
N PRO A 272 17.68 -3.39 -14.38
CA PRO A 272 17.77 -4.22 -15.60
C PRO A 272 16.68 -3.99 -16.65
N PHE A 273 15.87 -2.94 -16.54
CA PHE A 273 14.72 -2.66 -17.41
C PHE A 273 15.03 -1.57 -18.46
N ASP A 274 16.27 -1.46 -18.93
CA ASP A 274 16.69 -0.49 -19.95
C ASP A 274 15.86 -0.62 -21.24
N ASP A 275 15.69 -1.86 -21.71
CA ASP A 275 14.73 -2.23 -22.76
C ASP A 275 13.32 -2.27 -22.14
N PHE A 276 12.78 -1.08 -21.82
CA PHE A 276 11.65 -0.91 -20.91
C PHE A 276 10.52 -1.92 -21.13
N TYR A 277 9.86 -1.88 -22.29
CA TYR A 277 8.71 -2.75 -22.54
C TYR A 277 9.09 -4.24 -22.70
N PRO A 278 10.12 -4.62 -23.49
CA PRO A 278 10.57 -6.02 -23.56
C PRO A 278 10.95 -6.63 -22.21
N ALA A 279 11.69 -5.91 -21.36
CA ALA A 279 12.12 -6.40 -20.05
C ALA A 279 10.93 -6.61 -19.11
N HIS A 280 9.98 -5.65 -19.06
CA HIS A 280 8.76 -5.82 -18.27
C HIS A 280 7.90 -6.99 -18.80
N ARG A 281 7.82 -7.16 -20.13
CA ARG A 281 7.10 -8.29 -20.73
C ARG A 281 7.69 -9.63 -20.28
N TYR A 282 9.01 -9.82 -20.34
CA TYR A 282 9.65 -11.03 -19.82
C TYR A 282 9.42 -11.20 -18.32
N TYR A 283 9.51 -10.12 -17.53
CA TYR A 283 9.24 -10.18 -16.09
C TYR A 283 7.83 -10.72 -15.79
N PHE A 284 6.80 -10.18 -16.43
CA PHE A 284 5.41 -10.62 -16.22
C PHE A 284 5.15 -12.03 -16.77
N MET A 285 5.77 -12.40 -17.89
CA MET A 285 5.68 -13.76 -18.44
C MET A 285 6.27 -14.81 -17.49
N ALA A 286 7.41 -14.52 -16.85
CA ALA A 286 7.99 -15.40 -15.83
C ALA A 286 7.04 -15.64 -14.66
N LEU A 287 6.38 -14.56 -14.17
CA LEU A 287 5.38 -14.65 -13.11
C LEU A 287 4.14 -15.48 -13.51
N LEU A 288 3.68 -15.38 -14.76
CA LEU A 288 2.53 -16.15 -15.29
C LEU A 288 2.82 -17.63 -15.56
N ASP A 289 4.07 -18.07 -15.43
CA ASP A 289 4.52 -19.37 -15.94
C ASP A 289 4.37 -19.54 -17.46
N ASP A 290 4.32 -18.44 -18.22
CA ASP A 290 4.29 -18.48 -19.68
C ASP A 290 5.71 -18.33 -20.22
N LYS A 291 6.24 -19.42 -20.80
CA LYS A 291 7.65 -19.49 -21.25
C LYS A 291 8.63 -19.03 -20.18
N ARG A 292 8.37 -19.39 -18.92
CA ARG A 292 9.11 -18.95 -17.74
C ARG A 292 10.62 -19.09 -17.88
N ASP A 293 11.11 -20.22 -18.39
CA ASP A 293 12.55 -20.45 -18.55
C ASP A 293 13.19 -19.45 -19.53
N GLU A 294 12.50 -19.10 -20.63
CA GLU A 294 12.97 -18.10 -21.60
C GLU A 294 13.05 -16.72 -20.94
N ALA A 295 12.01 -16.35 -20.19
CA ALA A 295 11.92 -15.09 -19.48
C ALA A 295 12.97 -14.94 -18.36
N ILE A 296 13.19 -15.99 -17.57
CA ILE A 296 14.25 -15.99 -16.56
C ILE A 296 15.63 -15.91 -17.23
N ASN A 297 15.83 -16.63 -18.33
CA ASN A 297 17.09 -16.63 -19.06
C ASN A 297 17.43 -15.24 -19.62
N TYR A 298 16.44 -14.41 -19.99
CA TYR A 298 16.67 -13.01 -20.37
C TYR A 298 17.43 -12.23 -19.29
N PHE A 299 16.96 -12.29 -18.03
CA PHE A 299 17.61 -11.60 -16.91
C PHE A 299 18.93 -12.26 -16.50
N GLN A 300 19.05 -13.59 -16.61
CA GLN A 300 20.31 -14.30 -16.36
C GLN A 300 21.40 -13.92 -17.36
N GLN A 301 21.06 -13.85 -18.66
CA GLN A 301 22.00 -13.41 -19.69
C GLN A 301 22.46 -11.98 -19.42
N LYS A 302 21.50 -11.10 -19.10
CA LYS A 302 21.82 -9.71 -18.75
C LYS A 302 22.78 -9.61 -17.55
N LEU A 303 22.54 -10.41 -16.50
CA LEU A 303 23.43 -10.47 -15.33
C LEU A 303 24.84 -11.00 -15.66
N ASN A 304 24.92 -12.00 -16.56
CA ASN A 304 26.19 -12.60 -16.97
C ASN A 304 27.02 -11.67 -17.84
N ASP A 305 26.37 -10.97 -18.76
CA ASP A 305 27.01 -10.05 -19.71
C ASP A 305 27.41 -8.72 -19.05
N GLU A 306 26.74 -8.33 -17.96
CA GLU A 306 27.06 -7.10 -17.23
C GLU A 306 28.46 -7.18 -16.60
N PRO A 307 29.38 -6.22 -16.88
CA PRO A 307 30.67 -6.14 -16.20
C PRO A 307 30.52 -5.97 -14.68
N ILE A 308 31.59 -6.20 -13.91
CA ILE A 308 31.57 -5.97 -12.45
C ILE A 308 31.55 -4.46 -12.19
N THR A 309 30.36 -3.88 -12.24
CA THR A 309 30.02 -2.47 -12.03
C THR A 309 29.03 -2.35 -10.87
N GLU A 310 28.68 -1.11 -10.49
CA GLU A 310 27.65 -0.84 -9.48
C GLU A 310 26.24 -1.32 -9.90
N GLU A 311 26.02 -1.57 -11.20
CA GLU A 311 24.72 -2.00 -11.74
C GLU A 311 24.51 -3.51 -11.63
N LYS A 312 25.59 -4.31 -11.62
CA LYS A 312 25.50 -5.79 -11.58
C LYS A 312 24.75 -6.33 -10.34
N PRO A 313 24.96 -5.82 -9.12
CA PRO A 313 24.16 -6.21 -7.95
C PRO A 313 22.66 -5.88 -8.12
N THR A 314 22.31 -4.76 -8.76
CA THR A 314 20.91 -4.38 -9.02
C THR A 314 20.20 -5.41 -9.89
N ILE A 315 20.85 -5.88 -10.96
CA ILE A 315 20.32 -6.96 -11.81
C ILE A 315 20.13 -8.24 -11.00
N ALA A 316 21.10 -8.59 -10.16
CA ALA A 316 21.02 -9.78 -9.32
C ALA A 316 19.86 -9.69 -8.31
N TYR A 317 19.62 -8.53 -7.68
CA TYR A 317 18.47 -8.34 -6.78
C TYR A 317 17.14 -8.58 -7.48
N VAL A 318 16.94 -8.00 -8.68
CA VAL A 318 15.70 -8.20 -9.45
C VAL A 318 15.52 -9.65 -9.86
N LEU A 319 16.58 -10.33 -10.28
CA LEU A 319 16.51 -11.74 -10.65
C LEU A 319 16.19 -12.64 -9.45
N VAL A 320 16.79 -12.38 -8.29
CA VAL A 320 16.51 -13.13 -7.05
C VAL A 320 15.07 -12.93 -6.61
N ASP A 321 14.57 -11.69 -6.59
CA ASP A 321 13.18 -11.38 -6.27
C ASP A 321 12.22 -12.09 -7.25
N LEU A 322 12.48 -12.02 -8.55
CA LEU A 322 11.69 -12.72 -9.57
C LEU A 322 11.66 -14.24 -9.34
N LEU A 323 12.81 -14.85 -9.01
CA LEU A 323 12.91 -16.29 -8.75
C LEU A 323 12.12 -16.69 -7.50
N LEU A 324 12.15 -15.88 -6.44
CA LEU A 324 11.37 -16.12 -5.23
C LEU A 324 9.87 -16.00 -5.52
N GLN A 325 9.44 -14.97 -6.25
CA GLN A 325 8.04 -14.81 -6.68
C GLN A 325 7.57 -15.95 -7.59
N CYS A 326 8.45 -16.52 -8.41
CA CYS A 326 8.18 -17.71 -9.21
C CYS A 326 8.22 -19.04 -8.40
N ASN A 327 8.41 -18.99 -7.09
CA ASN A 327 8.58 -20.15 -6.21
C ASN A 327 9.76 -21.07 -6.63
N LEU A 328 10.89 -20.46 -7.00
CA LEU A 328 12.15 -21.12 -7.37
C LEU A 328 13.28 -20.80 -6.37
N PRO A 329 13.14 -21.19 -5.08
CA PRO A 329 14.03 -20.77 -4.00
C PRO A 329 15.48 -21.25 -4.17
N ASP A 330 15.68 -22.46 -4.71
CA ASP A 330 17.03 -23.02 -4.90
C ASP A 330 17.83 -22.19 -5.91
N LYS A 331 17.22 -21.84 -7.05
CA LYS A 331 17.84 -20.98 -8.07
C LYS A 331 18.10 -19.58 -7.52
N ALA A 332 17.17 -19.03 -6.73
CA ALA A 332 17.33 -17.72 -6.10
C ALA A 332 18.54 -17.70 -5.16
N LEU A 333 18.72 -18.77 -4.37
CA LEU A 333 19.85 -18.90 -3.46
C LEU A 333 21.19 -19.01 -4.21
N GLU A 334 21.24 -19.74 -5.33
CA GLU A 334 22.45 -19.83 -6.16
C GLU A 334 22.89 -18.46 -6.68
N VAL A 335 21.97 -17.70 -7.27
CA VAL A 335 22.24 -16.33 -7.78
C VAL A 335 22.65 -15.40 -6.65
N ALA A 336 21.95 -15.42 -5.52
CA ALA A 336 22.26 -14.58 -4.37
C ALA A 336 23.64 -14.93 -3.78
N LYS A 337 24.01 -16.22 -3.77
CA LYS A 337 25.31 -16.68 -3.30
C LYS A 337 26.46 -16.17 -4.17
N GLU A 338 26.26 -16.13 -5.49
CA GLU A 338 27.31 -15.72 -6.43
C GLU A 338 27.49 -14.20 -6.47
N HIS A 339 26.38 -13.44 -6.42
CA HIS A 339 26.41 -12.01 -6.73
C HIS A 339 26.12 -11.09 -5.55
N LEU A 340 25.51 -11.57 -4.46
CA LEU A 340 25.01 -10.74 -3.35
C LEU A 340 25.69 -11.03 -1.99
N GLN A 341 26.70 -11.91 -1.94
CA GLN A 341 27.38 -12.22 -0.67
C GLN A 341 28.15 -11.04 -0.06
N ASN A 342 28.64 -10.14 -0.90
CA ASN A 342 29.48 -9.01 -0.48
C ASN A 342 28.86 -7.65 -0.81
N SER A 343 27.58 -7.61 -1.19
CA SER A 343 26.89 -6.34 -1.44
C SER A 343 26.56 -5.66 -0.11
N ASP A 344 26.78 -4.34 -0.06
CA ASP A 344 26.44 -3.55 1.12
C ASP A 344 24.92 -3.59 1.38
N ASN A 345 24.55 -3.64 2.66
CA ASN A 345 23.19 -3.76 3.20
C ASN A 345 22.25 -2.56 2.89
N SER A 346 22.55 -1.73 1.89
CA SER A 346 21.86 -0.46 1.67
C SER A 346 20.68 -0.55 0.69
N VAL A 347 20.61 -1.55 -0.19
CA VAL A 347 19.57 -1.64 -1.23
C VAL A 347 19.17 -3.09 -1.50
N GLY A 348 17.88 -3.42 -1.32
CA GLY A 348 17.29 -4.69 -1.78
C GLY A 348 17.32 -5.86 -0.79
N ILE A 349 16.94 -7.05 -1.29
CA ILE A 349 16.91 -8.31 -0.53
C ILE A 349 18.33 -8.85 -0.33
N THR A 350 18.79 -8.99 0.91
CA THR A 350 20.16 -9.48 1.20
C THR A 350 20.25 -11.00 1.04
N PHE A 351 21.47 -11.54 0.89
CA PHE A 351 21.67 -12.99 0.94
C PHE A 351 21.10 -13.62 2.22
N ALA A 352 21.19 -12.90 3.35
CA ALA A 352 20.62 -13.35 4.61
C ALA A 352 19.09 -13.39 4.58
N ASP A 353 18.42 -12.42 3.93
CA ASP A 353 16.97 -12.42 3.72
C ASP A 353 16.54 -13.62 2.88
N VAL A 354 17.21 -13.87 1.75
CA VAL A 354 16.93 -15.03 0.89
C VAL A 354 17.08 -16.33 1.69
N CYS A 355 18.13 -16.49 2.49
CA CYS A 355 18.29 -17.69 3.32
C CYS A 355 17.18 -17.85 4.37
N ARG A 356 16.66 -16.75 4.93
CA ARG A 356 15.54 -16.77 5.88
C ARG A 356 14.24 -17.16 5.19
N GLU A 357 13.92 -16.55 4.06
CA GLU A 357 12.69 -16.82 3.30
C GLU A 357 12.66 -18.25 2.74
N THR A 358 13.82 -18.76 2.31
CA THR A 358 13.96 -20.14 1.81
C THR A 358 14.17 -21.18 2.93
N ASN A 359 14.16 -20.75 4.21
CA ASN A 359 14.45 -21.57 5.38
C ASN A 359 15.78 -22.35 5.30
N ASN A 360 16.78 -21.82 4.57
CA ASN A 360 18.11 -22.42 4.44
C ASN A 360 19.05 -21.94 5.55
N LEU A 361 18.81 -22.44 6.77
CA LEU A 361 19.58 -22.06 7.96
C LEU A 361 21.06 -22.48 7.89
N ALA A 362 21.40 -23.49 7.08
CA ALA A 362 22.78 -23.94 6.90
C ALA A 362 23.59 -22.90 6.11
N ALA A 363 23.06 -22.44 4.97
CA ALA A 363 23.66 -21.39 4.17
C ALA A 363 23.79 -20.07 4.96
N LEU A 364 22.77 -19.72 5.77
CA LEU A 364 22.81 -18.54 6.63
C LEU A 364 23.91 -18.63 7.70
N GLY A 365 24.10 -19.80 8.30
CA GLY A 365 25.17 -20.02 9.29
C GLY A 365 26.56 -19.90 8.67
N ASP A 366 26.79 -20.49 7.49
CA ASP A 366 28.07 -20.37 6.78
C ASP A 366 28.37 -18.93 6.38
N TYR A 367 27.36 -18.19 5.92
CA TYR A 367 27.47 -16.77 5.60
C TYR A 367 27.80 -15.92 6.83
N ALA A 368 27.07 -16.09 7.93
CA ALA A 368 27.33 -15.36 9.17
C ALA A 368 28.76 -15.61 9.70
N ARG A 369 29.26 -16.84 9.53
CA ARG A 369 30.64 -17.18 9.88
C ARG A 369 31.67 -16.47 8.97
N GLN A 370 31.40 -16.35 7.67
CA GLN A 370 32.26 -15.65 6.72
C GLN A 370 32.29 -14.14 6.98
N GLN A 371 31.13 -13.55 7.30
CA GLN A 371 31.02 -12.12 7.62
C GLN A 371 31.39 -11.77 9.07
N ASN A 372 31.84 -12.75 9.87
CA ASN A 372 32.18 -12.58 11.27
C ASN A 372 31.04 -11.95 12.10
N ASP A 373 29.79 -12.40 11.85
CA ASP A 373 28.59 -12.03 12.60
C ASP A 373 28.22 -13.14 13.61
N PRO A 374 28.69 -13.05 14.87
CA PRO A 374 28.42 -14.06 15.88
C PRO A 374 26.96 -14.10 16.31
N ILE A 375 26.19 -13.02 16.14
CA ILE A 375 24.79 -12.95 16.57
C ILE A 375 23.94 -13.77 15.60
N THR A 376 24.06 -13.49 14.30
CA THR A 376 23.32 -14.23 13.27
C THR A 376 23.72 -15.72 13.28
N TYR A 377 25.00 -16.03 13.48
CA TYR A 377 25.46 -17.41 13.61
C TYR A 377 24.82 -18.13 14.81
N ALA A 378 24.83 -17.52 16.00
CA ALA A 378 24.19 -18.10 17.18
C ALA A 378 22.68 -18.29 17.00
N ALA A 379 22.00 -17.31 16.40
CA ALA A 379 20.57 -17.40 16.09
C ALA A 379 20.26 -18.59 15.16
N THR A 380 21.07 -18.81 14.11
CA THR A 380 20.90 -19.94 13.19
C THR A 380 21.01 -21.29 13.89
N LEU A 381 21.98 -21.46 14.79
CA LEU A 381 22.17 -22.70 15.55
C LEU A 381 21.00 -22.99 16.48
N ILE A 382 20.49 -21.98 17.19
CA ILE A 382 19.32 -22.11 18.08
C ILE A 382 18.09 -22.51 17.27
N GLN A 383 17.88 -21.90 16.11
CA GLN A 383 16.72 -22.17 15.27
C GLN A 383 16.78 -23.56 14.63
N GLN A 384 17.96 -24.01 14.20
CA GLN A 384 18.19 -25.39 13.76
C GLN A 384 17.87 -26.39 14.87
N GLN A 385 18.29 -26.13 16.11
CA GLN A 385 17.99 -27.02 17.24
C GLN A 385 16.49 -27.11 17.52
N LYS A 386 15.74 -26.00 17.43
CA LYS A 386 14.28 -26.00 17.59
C LYS A 386 13.59 -26.82 16.50
N GLN A 387 13.98 -26.65 15.24
CA GLN A 387 13.42 -27.44 14.12
C GLN A 387 13.68 -28.95 14.29
N ILE A 388 14.88 -29.33 14.75
CA ILE A 388 15.21 -30.74 15.04
C ILE A 388 14.36 -31.29 16.20
N ALA A 389 14.08 -30.49 17.22
CA ALA A 389 13.22 -30.90 18.33
C ALA A 389 11.75 -31.09 17.90
N GLU A 390 11.22 -30.19 17.08
CA GLU A 390 9.85 -30.27 16.53
C GLU A 390 9.65 -31.45 15.57
N THR A 391 10.68 -31.84 14.83
CA THR A 391 10.61 -32.98 13.90
C THR A 391 10.69 -34.34 14.62
N ASN A 392 11.24 -34.38 15.84
CA ASN A 392 11.42 -35.61 16.63
C ASN A 392 10.31 -35.87 17.65
N ASP A 393 9.29 -35.00 17.74
CA ASP A 393 8.12 -35.19 18.61
C ASP A 393 6.82 -35.18 17.76
N PRO A 394 6.54 -36.26 17.01
CA PRO A 394 5.29 -36.37 16.28
C PRO A 394 4.18 -36.71 17.29
N SER A 395 3.33 -35.73 17.59
CA SER A 395 2.07 -35.99 18.31
C SER A 395 1.19 -37.02 17.60
#